data_AF-A0A2E4C4C5-F1
#
_entry.id   AF-A0A2E4C4C5-F1
#
_cell.length_a   1.000
_cell.length_b   1.000
_cell.length_c   1.000
_cell.angle_alpha   90.00
_cell.angle_beta   90.00
_cell.angle_gamma   90.00
#
_symmetry.space_group_name_H-M   'P 1'
#
loop_
_entity.id
_entity.type
_entity.pdbx_description
1 polymer ?
#
loop_
_entity_poly.entity_id
_entity_poly.type
_entity_poly.pdbx_seq_one_letter_code
_entity_poly.pdbx_strand_id
1 'polypeptide(L)'
;MDIVEKEKPRETLHIPLLRRKWQILTFQILSTISLLIVMIRMNILYGSCTEEFILLAEGSAYWCPAYEHTRGLIWLSNTHDPLIPNFLLGIGQSGLSSFSGPLILCISCTVSWSYILTKGEKLQNDIKKAAGIILALWVFVPFLFTWISSMAFNGPEWPLKHFGALFSPMGFFLELVFLGVVFAPILAGLMGIWGLSRRLITWAMGYFLLVIGIHAILTFEEISGAFDLGLLALPSQIGKSSMFGGLISPLAFDLLLISILLLIFLESGLAAITHLEYAMSLPEGSKNDIEYIKQFNNVVNSNLIHLVVIISLTSFTTMLALQFDDLLVSFVGIMQGSQWSGQVQESLELQMTYGKVISASLFMLVVAGMRYIIPWQRIFGYIEMNINNLRS
;
A
#
# COMPACT_ATOMS: atom_id res chain seq x y z
N MET A 1 -23.06 53.19 18.25
CA MET A 1 -22.14 52.21 18.87
C MET A 1 -22.19 51.02 17.94
N ASP A 2 -21.40 51.11 16.87
CA ASP A 2 -21.43 50.15 15.78
C ASP A 2 -20.74 48.89 16.25
N ILE A 3 -21.50 47.80 16.28
CA ILE A 3 -20.99 46.47 16.53
C ILE A 3 -20.13 46.14 15.31
N VAL A 4 -18.81 46.26 15.47
CA VAL A 4 -17.83 45.74 14.53
C VAL A 4 -18.13 44.25 14.39
N GLU A 5 -18.84 43.89 13.32
CA GLU A 5 -19.04 42.52 12.91
C GLU A 5 -17.65 41.95 12.66
N LYS A 6 -17.19 41.12 13.59
CA LYS A 6 -15.92 40.39 13.50
C LYS A 6 -15.94 39.65 12.17
N GLU A 7 -15.21 40.15 11.17
CA GLU A 7 -15.13 39.56 9.84
C GLU A 7 -14.78 38.08 10.02
N LYS A 8 -15.78 37.20 9.84
CA LYS A 8 -15.57 35.75 9.94
C LYS A 8 -14.44 35.42 8.96
N PRO A 9 -13.48 34.55 9.34
CA PRO A 9 -12.43 34.15 8.42
C PRO A 9 -13.12 33.70 7.13
N ARG A 10 -12.73 34.30 5.99
CA ARG A 10 -13.34 33.99 4.68
C ARG A 10 -13.14 32.50 4.42
N GLU A 11 -14.16 31.70 4.73
CA GLU A 11 -14.19 30.31 4.30
C GLU A 11 -14.28 30.34 2.79
N THR A 12 -13.34 29.66 2.13
CA THR A 12 -13.31 29.61 0.67
C THR A 12 -12.93 28.19 0.25
N LEU A 13 -13.41 27.80 -0.93
CA LEU A 13 -13.10 26.51 -1.54
C LEU A 13 -11.84 26.57 -2.42
N HIS A 14 -11.00 27.59 -2.26
CA HIS A 14 -9.71 27.65 -2.94
C HIS A 14 -8.76 26.58 -2.41
N ILE A 15 -8.12 25.85 -3.32
CA ILE A 15 -7.21 24.72 -3.05
C ILE A 15 -6.21 24.97 -1.90
N PRO A 16 -5.44 26.09 -1.86
CA PRO A 16 -4.42 26.26 -0.82
C PRO A 16 -4.99 26.32 0.59
N LEU A 17 -6.21 26.87 0.74
CA LEU A 17 -6.92 26.92 2.03
C LEU A 17 -7.64 25.60 2.30
N LEU A 18 -8.21 24.99 1.25
CA LEU A 18 -8.95 23.72 1.36
C LEU A 18 -8.06 22.54 1.76
N ARG A 19 -6.81 22.48 1.27
CA ARG A 19 -5.82 21.46 1.67
C ARG A 19 -5.44 21.55 3.16
N ARG A 20 -5.59 22.73 3.78
CA ARG A 20 -5.33 22.94 5.21
C ARG A 20 -6.56 22.70 6.08
N LYS A 21 -7.73 22.48 5.45
CA LYS A 21 -8.95 22.18 6.18
C LYS A 21 -8.84 20.79 6.81
N TRP A 22 -9.16 20.71 8.10
CA TRP A 22 -9.05 19.48 8.89
C TRP A 22 -9.70 18.27 8.20
N GLN A 23 -10.89 18.41 7.60
CA GLN A 23 -11.59 17.29 6.96
C GLN A 23 -10.78 16.63 5.82
N ILE A 24 -10.22 17.45 4.92
CA ILE A 24 -9.40 16.97 3.80
C ILE A 24 -8.06 16.47 4.31
N LEU A 25 -7.48 17.18 5.28
CA LEU A 25 -6.24 16.77 5.94
C LEU A 25 -6.39 15.40 6.59
N THR A 26 -7.54 15.10 7.23
CA THR A 26 -7.83 13.79 7.82
C THR A 26 -7.79 12.68 6.78
N PHE A 27 -8.42 12.86 5.61
CA PHE A 27 -8.33 11.87 4.55
C PHE A 27 -6.89 11.67 4.03
N GLN A 28 -6.14 12.75 3.82
CA GLN A 28 -4.75 12.67 3.35
C GLN A 28 -3.82 12.01 4.37
N ILE A 29 -3.95 12.37 5.65
CA ILE A 29 -3.18 11.77 6.74
C ILE A 29 -3.54 10.29 6.89
N LEU A 30 -4.83 9.96 6.91
CA LEU A 30 -5.29 8.58 7.04
C LEU A 30 -4.78 7.70 5.90
N SER A 31 -4.84 8.19 4.66
CA SER A 31 -4.30 7.50 3.49
C SER A 31 -2.79 7.32 3.58
N THR A 32 -2.05 8.37 3.97
CA THR A 32 -0.59 8.34 4.09
C THR A 32 -0.12 7.40 5.20
N ILE A 33 -0.74 7.48 6.39
CA ILE A 33 -0.42 6.60 7.52
C ILE A 33 -0.73 5.16 7.16
N SER A 34 -1.90 4.91 6.58
CA SER A 34 -2.29 3.57 6.15
C SER A 34 -1.29 2.99 5.15
N LEU A 35 -0.90 3.75 4.13
CA LEU A 35 0.11 3.36 3.15
C LEU A 35 1.45 2.94 3.79
N LEU A 36 1.94 3.72 4.76
CA LEU A 36 3.18 3.41 5.48
C LEU A 36 3.04 2.17 6.37
N ILE A 37 1.90 2.02 7.06
CA ILE A 37 1.65 0.84 7.89
C ILE A 37 1.52 -0.42 7.02
N VAL A 38 0.89 -0.35 5.83
CA VAL A 38 0.86 -1.48 4.89
C VAL A 38 2.28 -1.94 4.56
N MET A 39 3.16 -1.04 4.18
CA MET A 39 4.56 -1.36 3.87
C MET A 39 5.29 -2.02 5.06
N ILE A 40 5.09 -1.49 6.27
CA ILE A 40 5.65 -2.10 7.49
C ILE A 40 5.13 -3.52 7.68
N ARG A 41 3.81 -3.73 7.54
CA ARG A 41 3.19 -5.05 7.70
C ARG A 41 3.64 -6.02 6.62
N MET A 42 3.74 -5.57 5.37
CA MET A 42 4.28 -6.34 4.26
C MET A 42 5.71 -6.80 4.55
N ASN A 43 6.56 -5.94 5.11
CA ASN A 43 7.91 -6.33 5.50
C ASN A 43 7.94 -7.35 6.66
N ILE A 44 7.11 -7.17 7.68
CA ILE A 44 7.07 -8.11 8.82
C ILE A 44 6.63 -9.51 8.37
N LEU A 45 5.68 -9.59 7.44
CA LEU A 45 5.08 -10.86 7.01
C LEU A 45 5.81 -11.52 5.83
N TYR A 46 6.34 -10.72 4.91
CA TYR A 46 6.92 -11.19 3.64
C TYR A 46 8.39 -10.78 3.46
N GLY A 47 9.03 -10.17 4.46
CA GLY A 47 10.38 -9.60 4.34
C GLY A 47 11.51 -10.62 4.42
N SER A 48 11.35 -11.73 5.15
CA SER A 48 12.45 -12.68 5.37
C SER A 48 12.29 -14.00 4.61
N CYS A 49 13.42 -14.54 4.15
CA CYS A 49 13.55 -15.94 3.72
C CYS A 49 13.69 -16.89 4.94
N THR A 50 13.49 -18.19 4.73
CA THR A 50 13.65 -19.26 5.74
C THR A 50 15.08 -19.36 6.23
N GLU A 51 15.27 -19.61 7.55
CA GLU A 51 16.58 -19.71 8.18
C GLU A 51 17.48 -20.77 7.52
N GLU A 52 16.90 -21.90 7.11
CA GLU A 52 17.61 -22.97 6.40
C GLU A 52 18.22 -22.50 5.09
N PHE A 53 17.47 -21.72 4.30
CA PHE A 53 17.96 -21.14 3.05
C PHE A 53 19.08 -20.13 3.30
N ILE A 54 19.01 -19.36 4.39
CA ILE A 54 20.07 -18.41 4.78
C ILE A 54 21.37 -19.13 5.14
N LEU A 55 21.25 -20.24 5.89
CA LEU A 55 22.37 -21.03 6.35
C LEU A 55 23.05 -21.79 5.21
N LEU A 56 22.27 -22.32 4.26
CA LEU A 56 22.79 -22.96 3.04
C LEU A 56 23.58 -22.00 2.15
N ALA A 57 23.30 -20.71 2.24
CA ALA A 57 23.80 -19.70 1.33
C ALA A 57 24.93 -18.82 1.93
N GLU A 58 25.68 -19.36 2.91
CA GLU A 58 26.83 -18.72 3.57
C GLU A 58 26.55 -17.27 4.05
N GLY A 59 25.34 -17.04 4.55
CA GLY A 59 24.97 -15.90 5.41
C GLY A 59 24.93 -14.50 4.77
N SER A 60 25.53 -14.25 3.60
CA SER A 60 25.59 -12.88 3.04
C SER A 60 25.67 -12.76 1.51
N ALA A 61 25.93 -13.85 0.79
CA ALA A 61 26.26 -13.79 -0.64
C ALA A 61 25.07 -14.07 -1.57
N TYR A 62 23.85 -14.20 -1.05
CA TYR A 62 22.72 -14.69 -1.83
C TYR A 62 21.57 -13.69 -1.93
N TRP A 63 20.93 -13.73 -3.10
CA TRP A 63 19.72 -12.97 -3.37
C TRP A 63 18.50 -13.72 -2.83
N CYS A 64 17.69 -13.04 -2.01
CA CYS A 64 16.44 -13.54 -1.45
C CYS A 64 15.29 -12.82 -2.16
N PRO A 65 14.35 -13.53 -2.82
CA PRO A 65 13.20 -12.93 -3.50
C PRO A 65 12.08 -12.49 -2.53
N ALA A 66 12.43 -12.15 -1.29
CA ALA A 66 11.50 -11.64 -0.29
C ALA A 66 11.31 -10.12 -0.44
N TYR A 67 10.38 -9.57 0.32
CA TYR A 67 10.05 -8.14 0.27
C TYR A 67 11.15 -7.23 0.86
N GLU A 68 12.13 -7.78 1.59
CA GLU A 68 13.27 -7.04 2.14
C GLU A 68 14.27 -6.63 1.04
N HIS A 69 14.57 -5.33 0.95
CA HIS A 69 15.47 -4.76 -0.07
C HIS A 69 16.97 -4.89 0.25
N THR A 70 17.34 -4.98 1.53
CA THR A 70 18.74 -4.91 1.99
C THR A 70 19.59 -6.07 1.47
N ARG A 71 19.06 -7.29 1.43
CA ARG A 71 19.79 -8.48 0.95
C ARG A 71 20.12 -8.40 -0.52
N GLY A 72 19.17 -7.94 -1.34
CA GLY A 72 19.43 -7.68 -2.76
C GLY A 72 20.49 -6.60 -2.99
N LEU A 73 20.49 -5.56 -2.15
CA LEU A 73 21.50 -4.50 -2.21
C LEU A 73 22.88 -4.97 -1.71
N ILE A 74 22.96 -5.83 -0.70
CA ILE A 74 24.22 -6.43 -0.23
C ILE A 74 24.80 -7.34 -1.33
N TRP A 75 23.95 -8.15 -1.97
CA TRP A 75 24.35 -8.96 -3.11
C TRP A 75 24.90 -8.08 -4.26
N LEU A 76 24.25 -6.96 -4.57
CA LEU A 76 24.74 -6.00 -5.56
C LEU A 76 26.05 -5.34 -5.12
N SER A 77 26.18 -5.00 -3.84
CA SER A 77 27.36 -4.36 -3.23
C SER A 77 28.61 -5.24 -3.32
N ASN A 78 28.45 -6.57 -3.32
CA ASN A 78 29.57 -7.50 -3.53
C ASN A 78 30.14 -7.42 -4.96
N THR A 79 29.38 -6.88 -5.91
CA THR A 79 29.80 -6.75 -7.32
C THR A 79 30.31 -5.33 -7.63
N HIS A 80 29.72 -4.30 -7.03
CA HIS A 80 30.08 -2.90 -7.22
C HIS A 80 29.89 -2.10 -5.93
N ASP A 81 30.78 -1.14 -5.65
CA ASP A 81 30.60 -0.25 -4.49
C ASP A 81 29.34 0.62 -4.66
N PRO A 82 28.43 0.65 -3.68
CA PRO A 82 27.20 1.40 -3.78
C PRO A 82 27.47 2.91 -3.80
N LEU A 83 26.79 3.62 -4.71
CA LEU A 83 26.89 5.07 -4.80
C LEU A 83 25.97 5.80 -3.83
N ILE A 84 24.82 5.21 -3.53
CA ILE A 84 23.93 5.73 -2.49
C ILE A 84 24.53 5.35 -1.12
N PRO A 85 24.66 6.29 -0.17
CA PRO A 85 25.20 5.98 1.14
C PRO A 85 24.46 4.83 1.85
N ASN A 86 25.19 3.93 2.50
CA ASN A 86 24.65 2.75 3.16
C ASN A 86 23.53 3.05 4.17
N PHE A 87 23.60 4.17 4.89
CA PHE A 87 22.54 4.58 5.82
C PHE A 87 21.21 4.89 5.11
N LEU A 88 21.28 5.40 3.88
CA LEU A 88 20.14 5.79 3.06
C LEU A 88 19.57 4.58 2.32
N LEU A 89 20.41 3.59 2.03
CA LEU A 89 20.02 2.26 1.54
C LEU A 89 19.46 1.36 2.65
N GLY A 90 19.78 1.64 3.92
CA GLY A 90 19.44 0.78 5.05
C GLY A 90 20.35 -0.44 5.20
N ILE A 91 21.49 -0.47 4.51
CA ILE A 91 22.49 -1.54 4.63
C ILE A 91 23.18 -1.44 6.01
N GLY A 92 23.28 -2.56 6.72
CA GLY A 92 23.83 -2.63 8.08
C GLY A 92 22.82 -2.27 9.18
N GLN A 93 21.56 -2.06 8.83
CA GLN A 93 20.44 -1.87 9.77
C GLN A 93 19.52 -3.08 9.74
N SER A 94 18.82 -3.36 10.85
CA SER A 94 17.94 -4.53 10.97
C SER A 94 16.50 -4.15 11.33
N GLY A 95 15.55 -4.99 10.92
CA GLY A 95 14.13 -4.81 11.19
C GLY A 95 13.55 -3.56 10.52
N LEU A 96 12.78 -2.77 11.27
CA LEU A 96 12.15 -1.53 10.78
C LEU A 96 13.15 -0.43 10.41
N SER A 97 14.34 -0.46 11.01
CA SER A 97 15.33 0.62 10.82
C SER A 97 15.85 0.66 9.39
N SER A 98 16.04 -0.50 8.73
CA SER A 98 16.54 -0.58 7.35
C SER A 98 15.63 0.09 6.31
N PHE A 99 14.37 0.33 6.63
CA PHE A 99 13.42 1.01 5.74
C PHE A 99 13.39 2.52 5.93
N SER A 100 13.95 3.04 7.03
CA SER A 100 13.90 4.47 7.35
C SER A 100 14.60 5.33 6.28
N GLY A 101 15.80 4.94 5.85
CA GLY A 101 16.57 5.62 4.81
C GLY A 101 15.81 5.71 3.47
N PRO A 102 15.37 4.57 2.89
CA PRO A 102 14.62 4.59 1.64
C PRO A 102 13.26 5.30 1.74
N LEU A 103 12.59 5.27 2.89
CA LEU A 103 11.36 6.04 3.11
C LEU A 103 11.62 7.55 3.09
N ILE A 104 12.71 8.02 3.71
CA ILE A 104 13.13 9.43 3.63
C ILE A 104 13.42 9.82 2.18
N LEU A 105 14.06 8.94 1.39
CA LEU A 105 14.22 9.13 -0.05
C LEU A 105 12.88 9.27 -0.76
N CYS A 106 11.92 8.38 -0.53
CA CYS A 106 10.59 8.45 -1.16
C CYS A 106 9.85 9.76 -0.80
N ILE A 107 9.89 10.16 0.47
CA ILE A 107 9.27 11.41 0.93
C ILE A 107 9.96 12.62 0.30
N SER A 108 11.29 12.67 0.29
CA SER A 108 12.03 13.78 -0.34
C SER A 108 11.79 13.87 -1.85
N CYS A 109 11.74 12.73 -2.55
CA CYS A 109 11.39 12.66 -3.97
C CYS A 109 9.96 13.15 -4.23
N THR A 110 8.98 12.74 -3.43
CA THR A 110 7.58 13.15 -3.62
C THR A 110 7.37 14.63 -3.31
N VAL A 111 8.03 15.17 -2.28
CA VAL A 111 8.01 16.62 -1.96
C VAL A 111 8.66 17.42 -3.09
N SER A 112 9.83 16.99 -3.57
CA SER A 112 10.54 17.64 -4.68
C SER A 112 9.70 17.62 -5.95
N TRP A 113 9.09 16.47 -6.27
CA TRP A 113 8.21 16.31 -7.41
C TRP A 113 6.97 17.23 -7.32
N SER A 114 6.31 17.23 -6.15
CA SER A 114 5.16 18.09 -5.90
C SER A 114 5.54 19.57 -6.03
N TYR A 115 6.71 19.97 -5.51
CA TYR A 115 7.21 21.33 -5.65
C TYR A 115 7.47 21.70 -7.12
N ILE A 116 8.10 20.82 -7.91
CA ILE A 116 8.35 21.05 -9.34
C ILE A 116 7.03 21.22 -10.11
N LEU A 117 6.02 20.40 -9.81
CA LEU A 117 4.69 20.50 -10.46
C LEU A 117 4.00 21.84 -10.22
N THR A 118 4.26 22.51 -9.09
CA THR A 118 3.69 23.85 -8.82
C THR A 118 4.37 24.97 -9.61
N LYS A 119 5.52 24.71 -10.25
CA LYS A 119 6.26 25.70 -11.04
C LYS A 119 5.79 25.69 -12.49
N GLY A 120 5.92 26.84 -13.15
CA GLY A 120 5.53 26.99 -14.56
C GLY A 120 6.34 26.11 -15.51
N GLU A 121 5.78 25.83 -16.69
CA GLU A 121 6.31 24.89 -17.69
C GLU A 121 7.76 25.18 -18.09
N LYS A 122 8.15 26.45 -18.16
CA LYS A 122 9.53 26.86 -18.48
C LYS A 122 10.53 26.30 -17.46
N LEU A 123 10.25 26.47 -16.17
CA LEU A 123 11.13 26.01 -15.11
C LEU A 123 11.18 24.48 -15.03
N GLN A 124 10.05 23.81 -15.28
CA GLN A 124 10.03 22.34 -15.38
C GLN A 124 10.92 21.84 -16.53
N ASN A 125 10.86 22.48 -17.69
CA ASN A 125 11.70 22.13 -18.84
C ASN A 125 13.19 22.43 -18.59
N ASP A 126 13.50 23.53 -17.91
CA ASP A 126 14.87 23.88 -17.55
C ASP A 126 15.46 22.85 -16.56
N ILE A 127 14.68 22.39 -15.57
CA ILE A 127 15.09 21.32 -14.65
C ILE A 127 15.35 20.01 -15.42
N LYS A 128 14.45 19.62 -16.33
CA LYS A 128 14.63 18.39 -17.15
C LYS A 128 15.90 18.47 -18.00
N LYS A 129 16.17 19.62 -18.62
CA LYS A 129 17.39 19.85 -19.40
C LYS A 129 18.63 19.80 -18.52
N ALA A 130 18.61 20.49 -17.37
CA ALA A 130 19.72 20.48 -16.43
C ALA A 130 20.03 19.07 -15.92
N ALA A 131 19.01 18.30 -15.54
CA ALA A 131 19.17 16.90 -15.14
C ALA A 131 19.78 16.04 -16.26
N GLY A 132 19.32 16.22 -17.50
CA GLY A 132 19.87 15.53 -18.67
C GLY A 132 21.35 15.88 -18.94
N ILE A 133 21.73 17.16 -18.79
CA ILE A 133 23.11 17.62 -18.96
C ILE A 133 24.00 17.03 -17.85
N ILE A 134 23.55 17.05 -16.60
CA ILE A 134 24.29 16.47 -15.46
C ILE A 134 24.52 14.98 -15.68
N LEU A 135 23.49 14.23 -16.09
CA LEU A 135 23.62 12.80 -16.38
C LEU A 135 24.58 12.55 -17.53
N ALA A 136 24.48 13.33 -18.62
CA ALA A 136 25.42 13.24 -19.73
C ALA A 136 26.87 13.51 -19.30
N LEU A 137 27.10 14.57 -18.52
CA LEU A 137 28.43 14.87 -17.98
C LEU A 137 28.96 13.73 -17.10
N TRP A 138 28.11 13.14 -16.26
CA TRP A 138 28.51 12.04 -15.40
C TRP A 138 28.91 10.78 -16.19
N VAL A 139 28.21 10.47 -17.28
CA VAL A 139 28.55 9.34 -18.16
C VAL A 139 29.83 9.63 -18.96
N PHE A 140 29.92 10.80 -19.60
CA PHE A 140 30.95 11.08 -20.60
C PHE A 140 32.26 11.60 -20.02
N VAL A 141 32.24 12.35 -18.91
CA VAL A 141 33.46 12.95 -18.35
C VAL A 141 34.46 11.89 -17.86
N PRO A 142 34.07 10.87 -17.07
CA PRO A 142 34.99 9.82 -16.65
C PRO A 142 35.58 9.07 -17.84
N PHE A 143 34.76 8.75 -18.84
CA PHE A 143 35.20 8.10 -20.08
C PHE A 143 36.21 8.92 -20.87
N LEU A 144 35.93 10.22 -21.08
CA LEU A 144 36.86 11.09 -21.79
C LEU A 144 38.16 11.25 -21.01
N PHE A 145 38.09 11.35 -19.69
CA PHE A 145 39.27 11.48 -18.84
C PHE A 145 40.14 10.22 -18.86
N THR A 146 39.56 9.03 -18.74
CA THR A 146 40.32 7.76 -18.80
C THR A 146 40.92 7.54 -20.18
N TRP A 147 40.19 7.84 -21.26
CA TRP A 147 40.70 7.70 -22.61
C TRP A 147 41.82 8.71 -22.93
N ILE A 148 41.63 10.00 -22.63
CA ILE A 148 42.63 11.05 -22.91
C ILE A 148 43.89 10.84 -22.08
N SER A 149 43.75 10.49 -20.80
CA SER A 149 44.91 10.21 -19.95
C SER A 149 45.70 9.00 -20.46
N SER A 150 45.03 7.91 -20.85
CA SER A 150 45.73 6.75 -21.43
C SER A 150 46.44 7.12 -22.73
N MET A 151 45.82 7.95 -23.58
CA MET A 151 46.43 8.42 -24.82
C MET A 151 47.71 9.26 -24.57
N ALA A 152 47.70 10.06 -23.51
CA ALA A 152 48.82 10.93 -23.13
C ALA A 152 50.01 10.16 -22.52
N PHE A 153 49.76 9.07 -21.77
CA PHE A 153 50.82 8.33 -21.07
C PHE A 153 51.26 7.03 -21.77
N ASN A 154 50.36 6.37 -22.52
CA ASN A 154 50.60 5.05 -23.14
C ASN A 154 50.66 5.10 -24.68
N GLY A 155 50.41 6.25 -25.30
CA GLY A 155 50.39 6.44 -26.76
C GLY A 155 48.99 6.25 -27.39
N PRO A 156 48.87 6.26 -28.72
CA PRO A 156 47.56 6.23 -29.39
C PRO A 156 46.82 4.91 -29.14
N GLU A 157 45.75 4.99 -28.33
CA GLU A 157 44.89 3.87 -27.99
C GLU A 157 43.46 4.05 -28.52
N TRP A 158 42.86 2.94 -28.97
CA TRP A 158 41.48 2.91 -29.39
C TRP A 158 40.52 3.13 -28.20
N PRO A 159 39.49 3.99 -28.34
CA PRO A 159 38.56 4.31 -27.26
C PRO A 159 37.76 3.12 -26.73
N LEU A 160 37.62 2.05 -27.53
CA LEU A 160 36.90 0.81 -27.17
C LEU A 160 37.44 0.16 -25.89
N LYS A 161 38.75 0.27 -25.61
CA LYS A 161 39.35 -0.30 -24.40
C LYS A 161 38.84 0.36 -23.12
N HIS A 162 38.35 1.59 -23.21
CA HIS A 162 37.92 2.41 -22.07
C HIS A 162 36.38 2.43 -21.91
N PHE A 163 35.65 1.65 -22.70
CA PHE A 163 34.18 1.58 -22.64
C PHE A 163 33.63 1.14 -21.28
N GLY A 164 34.40 0.40 -20.48
CA GLY A 164 34.02 0.05 -19.11
C GLY A 164 33.67 1.29 -18.26
N ALA A 165 34.34 2.43 -18.48
CA ALA A 165 34.07 3.66 -17.75
C ALA A 165 32.69 4.28 -18.06
N LEU A 166 32.12 4.02 -19.24
CA LEU A 166 30.76 4.47 -19.60
C LEU A 166 29.68 3.78 -18.77
N PHE A 167 29.95 2.58 -18.26
CA PHE A 167 29.02 1.81 -17.45
C PHE A 167 29.10 2.14 -15.95
N SER A 168 29.97 3.07 -15.53
CA SER A 168 30.03 3.49 -14.12
C SER A 168 28.68 3.92 -13.52
N PRO A 169 27.81 4.67 -14.23
CA PRO A 169 26.48 5.02 -13.73
C PRO A 169 25.48 3.87 -13.69
N MET A 170 25.79 2.73 -14.33
CA MET A 170 24.91 1.56 -14.37
C MET A 170 24.72 0.94 -12.98
N GLY A 171 25.74 0.96 -12.12
CA GLY A 171 25.63 0.52 -10.72
C GLY A 171 24.57 1.32 -9.95
N PHE A 172 24.63 2.64 -10.06
CA PHE A 172 23.63 3.54 -9.47
C PHE A 172 22.21 3.29 -10.02
N PHE A 173 22.08 3.03 -11.33
CA PHE A 173 20.78 2.68 -11.90
C PHE A 173 20.25 1.35 -11.35
N LEU A 174 21.10 0.33 -11.20
CA LEU A 174 20.71 -0.95 -10.62
C LEU A 174 20.26 -0.77 -9.15
N GLU A 175 20.98 0.01 -8.34
CA GLU A 175 20.56 0.36 -6.97
C GLU A 175 19.16 0.99 -6.96
N LEU A 176 18.92 1.96 -7.84
CA LEU A 176 17.61 2.61 -7.98
C LEU A 176 16.52 1.64 -8.45
N VAL A 177 16.84 0.64 -9.28
CA VAL A 177 15.88 -0.39 -9.69
C VAL A 177 15.52 -1.28 -8.51
N PHE A 178 16.49 -1.75 -7.73
CA PHE A 178 16.22 -2.58 -6.55
C PHE A 178 15.36 -1.84 -5.51
N LEU A 179 15.72 -0.59 -5.19
CA LEU A 179 14.89 0.26 -4.33
C LEU A 179 13.53 0.54 -4.99
N GLY A 180 13.53 0.82 -6.29
CA GLY A 180 12.35 1.18 -7.07
C GLY A 180 11.31 0.06 -7.06
N VAL A 181 11.72 -1.19 -7.20
CA VAL A 181 10.80 -2.35 -7.13
C VAL A 181 10.15 -2.43 -5.75
N VAL A 182 10.91 -2.37 -4.66
CA VAL A 182 10.32 -2.53 -3.31
C VAL A 182 9.47 -1.32 -2.93
N PHE A 183 9.95 -0.09 -3.21
CA PHE A 183 9.33 1.15 -2.76
C PHE A 183 8.43 1.85 -3.80
N ALA A 184 8.29 1.30 -5.02
CA ALA A 184 7.33 1.74 -6.04
C ALA A 184 5.92 2.03 -5.49
N PRO A 185 5.29 1.14 -4.70
CA PRO A 185 3.94 1.40 -4.20
C PRO A 185 3.89 2.58 -3.24
N ILE A 186 4.92 2.81 -2.44
CA ILE A 186 5.01 3.97 -1.54
C ILE A 186 5.15 5.25 -2.34
N LEU A 187 6.08 5.27 -3.29
CA LEU A 187 6.33 6.45 -4.12
C LEU A 187 5.09 6.80 -4.95
N ALA A 188 4.48 5.81 -5.61
CA ALA A 188 3.23 5.99 -6.36
C ALA A 188 2.09 6.44 -5.44
N GLY A 189 1.93 5.82 -4.27
CA GLY A 189 0.87 6.17 -3.32
C GLY A 189 1.01 7.61 -2.79
N LEU A 190 2.21 8.01 -2.36
CA LEU A 190 2.50 9.38 -1.91
C LEU A 190 2.29 10.40 -3.04
N MET A 191 2.79 10.12 -4.24
CA MET A 191 2.54 10.98 -5.41
C MET A 191 1.05 11.05 -5.77
N GLY A 192 0.29 9.96 -5.57
CA GLY A 192 -1.15 9.91 -5.77
C GLY A 192 -1.90 10.83 -4.81
N ILE A 193 -1.67 10.69 -3.50
CA ILE A 193 -2.33 11.46 -2.44
C ILE A 193 -2.04 12.96 -2.58
N TRP A 194 -0.77 13.33 -2.74
CA TRP A 194 -0.33 14.73 -2.70
C TRP A 194 -0.35 15.41 -4.08
N GLY A 195 -0.16 14.63 -5.14
CA GLY A 195 -0.24 15.05 -6.54
C GLY A 195 -1.63 14.95 -7.17
N LEU A 196 -2.65 14.57 -6.41
CA LEU A 196 -4.04 14.45 -6.84
C LEU A 196 -4.24 13.49 -8.03
N SER A 197 -3.58 12.33 -8.02
CA SER A 197 -3.67 11.35 -9.10
C SER A 197 -4.36 10.06 -8.65
N ARG A 198 -5.61 9.87 -9.09
CA ARG A 198 -6.38 8.63 -8.85
C ARG A 198 -5.67 7.41 -9.42
N ARG A 199 -5.07 7.56 -10.61
CA ARG A 199 -4.31 6.51 -11.28
C ARG A 199 -3.19 6.00 -10.38
N LEU A 200 -2.37 6.89 -9.82
CA LEU A 200 -1.23 6.48 -9.00
C LEU A 200 -1.65 5.74 -7.70
N ILE A 201 -2.78 6.12 -7.09
CA ILE A 201 -3.34 5.37 -5.94
C ILE A 201 -3.73 3.95 -6.35
N THR A 202 -4.43 3.79 -7.48
CA THR A 202 -4.82 2.45 -7.97
C THR A 202 -3.62 1.59 -8.35
N TRP A 203 -2.55 2.20 -8.89
CA TRP A 203 -1.29 1.51 -9.19
C TRP A 203 -0.59 1.03 -7.92
N ALA A 204 -0.54 1.86 -6.87
CA ALA A 204 0.05 1.46 -5.59
C ALA A 204 -0.70 0.27 -4.95
N MET A 205 -2.04 0.33 -4.94
CA MET A 205 -2.89 -0.76 -4.47
C MET A 205 -2.67 -2.05 -5.29
N GLY A 206 -2.73 -1.94 -6.62
CA GLY A 206 -2.51 -3.07 -7.51
C GLY A 206 -1.13 -3.70 -7.35
N TYR A 207 -0.11 -2.89 -7.07
CA TYR A 207 1.24 -3.38 -6.81
C TYR A 207 1.32 -4.22 -5.53
N PHE A 208 0.72 -3.78 -4.41
CA PHE A 208 0.67 -4.58 -3.19
C PHE A 208 -0.06 -5.91 -3.42
N LEU A 209 -1.20 -5.89 -4.11
CA LEU A 209 -1.94 -7.11 -4.43
C LEU A 209 -1.16 -8.05 -5.35
N LEU A 210 -0.41 -7.50 -6.31
CA LEU A 210 0.47 -8.28 -7.19
C LEU A 210 1.58 -8.96 -6.39
N VAL A 211 2.26 -8.23 -5.49
CA VAL A 211 3.32 -8.82 -4.64
C VAL A 211 2.76 -9.94 -3.77
N ILE A 212 1.61 -9.71 -3.11
CA ILE A 212 0.95 -10.74 -2.31
C ILE A 212 0.57 -11.95 -3.18
N GLY A 213 0.03 -11.73 -4.38
CA GLY A 213 -0.38 -12.79 -5.30
C GLY A 213 0.80 -13.61 -5.83
N ILE A 214 1.90 -12.96 -6.21
CA ILE A 214 3.13 -13.65 -6.63
C ILE A 214 3.72 -14.44 -5.47
N HIS A 215 3.82 -13.84 -4.28
CA HIS A 215 4.30 -14.54 -3.08
C HIS A 215 3.45 -15.78 -2.81
N ALA A 216 2.12 -15.65 -2.85
CA ALA A 216 1.19 -16.75 -2.65
C ALA A 216 1.43 -17.92 -3.61
N ILE A 217 1.60 -17.62 -4.90
CA ILE A 217 1.86 -18.63 -5.94
C ILE A 217 3.21 -19.31 -5.72
N LEU A 218 4.27 -18.53 -5.48
CA LEU A 218 5.62 -19.08 -5.29
C LEU A 218 5.75 -19.92 -4.02
N THR A 219 4.92 -19.66 -3.01
CA THR A 219 4.86 -20.45 -1.76
C THR A 219 3.95 -21.67 -1.81
N PHE A 220 3.28 -21.92 -2.93
CA PHE A 220 2.41 -23.09 -3.06
C PHE A 220 3.23 -24.38 -3.07
N GLU A 221 2.81 -25.38 -2.28
CA GLU A 221 3.60 -26.60 -1.99
C GLU A 221 4.13 -27.31 -3.25
N GLU A 222 3.31 -27.41 -4.28
CA GLU A 222 3.71 -28.03 -5.56
C GLU A 222 4.82 -27.23 -6.29
N ILE A 223 4.82 -25.90 -6.16
CA ILE A 223 5.79 -25.01 -6.83
C ILE A 223 7.07 -24.92 -5.98
N SER A 224 6.95 -24.70 -4.67
CA SER A 224 8.09 -24.62 -3.76
C SER A 224 8.85 -25.94 -3.65
N GLY A 225 8.16 -27.07 -3.80
CA GLY A 225 8.81 -28.39 -3.86
C GLY A 225 9.65 -28.62 -5.13
N ALA A 226 9.39 -27.88 -6.21
CA ALA A 226 10.17 -27.93 -7.45
C ALA A 226 11.27 -26.86 -7.51
N PHE A 227 10.99 -25.66 -6.98
CA PHE A 227 11.90 -24.52 -6.94
C PHE A 227 11.92 -23.92 -5.53
N ASP A 228 12.89 -24.34 -4.71
CA ASP A 228 13.05 -23.75 -3.38
C ASP A 228 13.70 -22.36 -3.49
N LEU A 229 12.85 -21.34 -3.33
CA LEU A 229 13.24 -19.93 -3.30
C LEU A 229 13.49 -19.43 -1.87
N GLY A 230 13.39 -20.30 -0.86
CA GLY A 230 13.54 -19.95 0.55
C GLY A 230 12.47 -19.00 1.07
N LEU A 231 11.33 -18.84 0.38
CA LEU A 231 10.25 -17.96 0.82
C LEU A 231 9.48 -18.58 1.98
N LEU A 232 9.12 -17.75 2.96
CA LEU A 232 8.21 -18.20 4.03
C LEU A 232 6.84 -18.49 3.43
N ALA A 233 6.40 -19.74 3.57
CA ALA A 233 5.10 -20.15 3.10
C ALA A 233 4.01 -19.30 3.76
N LEU A 234 2.98 -18.94 2.98
CA LEU A 234 1.80 -18.30 3.55
C LEU A 234 1.30 -19.17 4.70
N PRO A 235 1.22 -18.60 5.90
CA PRO A 235 0.96 -19.44 7.03
C PRO A 235 -0.50 -19.89 6.91
N SER A 236 -0.73 -21.18 7.14
CA SER A 236 -2.03 -21.79 6.86
C SER A 236 -3.13 -21.02 7.60
N GLN A 237 -4.16 -20.57 6.89
CA GLN A 237 -5.29 -19.88 7.52
C GLN A 237 -6.06 -20.81 8.51
N ILE A 238 -5.67 -22.08 8.56
CA ILE A 238 -6.14 -23.13 9.45
C ILE A 238 -5.39 -23.00 10.78
N GLY A 239 -6.00 -22.32 11.74
CA GLY A 239 -5.46 -22.20 13.09
C GLY A 239 -6.58 -22.00 14.10
N LYS A 240 -6.39 -22.50 15.33
CA LYS A 240 -7.36 -22.36 16.42
C LYS A 240 -7.67 -20.88 16.65
N SER A 241 -8.96 -20.53 16.64
CA SER A 241 -9.38 -19.16 16.89
C SER A 241 -9.15 -18.80 18.36
N SER A 242 -8.42 -17.71 18.60
CA SER A 242 -8.04 -17.28 19.96
C SER A 242 -8.19 -15.78 20.18
N MET A 243 -8.25 -14.99 19.10
CA MET A 243 -8.37 -13.53 19.17
C MET A 243 -9.82 -13.08 18.94
N PHE A 244 -10.17 -11.90 19.46
CA PHE A 244 -11.51 -11.29 19.36
C PHE A 244 -12.64 -12.22 19.85
N GLY A 245 -12.50 -12.77 21.06
CA GLY A 245 -13.51 -13.67 21.62
C GLY A 245 -13.60 -15.02 20.91
N GLY A 246 -12.53 -15.44 20.23
CA GLY A 246 -12.50 -16.69 19.46
C GLY A 246 -13.01 -16.54 18.02
N LEU A 247 -13.11 -15.31 17.49
CA LEU A 247 -13.57 -15.06 16.12
C LEU A 247 -12.51 -15.29 15.04
N ILE A 248 -11.24 -15.09 15.37
CA ILE A 248 -10.17 -15.13 14.37
C ILE A 248 -8.91 -15.80 14.91
N SER A 249 -8.20 -16.52 14.03
CA SER A 249 -6.85 -16.99 14.33
C SER A 249 -5.87 -15.82 14.26
N PRO A 250 -4.79 -15.79 15.07
CA PRO A 250 -3.79 -14.73 15.01
C PRO A 250 -3.21 -14.52 13.61
N LEU A 251 -3.15 -15.61 12.85
CA LEU A 251 -2.58 -15.68 11.52
C LEU A 251 -3.49 -15.09 10.43
N ALA A 252 -4.78 -15.40 10.50
CA ALA A 252 -5.77 -14.80 9.61
C ALA A 252 -5.95 -13.31 9.90
N PHE A 253 -5.74 -12.88 11.16
CA PHE A 253 -5.78 -11.48 11.54
C PHE A 253 -4.69 -10.64 10.85
N ASP A 254 -3.49 -11.19 10.66
CA ASP A 254 -2.40 -10.46 10.01
C ASP A 254 -2.72 -10.11 8.54
N LEU A 255 -3.31 -11.05 7.80
CA LEU A 255 -3.79 -10.87 6.43
C LEU A 255 -5.02 -9.95 6.37
N LEU A 256 -5.96 -10.11 7.30
CA LEU A 256 -7.13 -9.24 7.43
C LEU A 256 -6.68 -7.79 7.68
N LEU A 257 -5.69 -7.57 8.53
CA LEU A 257 -5.19 -6.24 8.83
C LEU A 257 -4.58 -5.58 7.59
N ILE A 258 -3.77 -6.29 6.80
CA ILE A 258 -3.26 -5.77 5.52
C ILE A 258 -4.42 -5.37 4.61
N SER A 259 -5.45 -6.22 4.51
CA SER A 259 -6.62 -5.97 3.67
C SER A 259 -7.40 -4.72 4.12
N ILE A 260 -7.62 -4.55 5.42
CA ILE A 260 -8.28 -3.38 6.01
C ILE A 260 -7.45 -2.12 5.76
N LEU A 261 -6.13 -2.18 5.94
CA LEU A 261 -5.25 -1.05 5.68
C LEU A 261 -5.29 -0.67 4.20
N LEU A 262 -5.17 -1.63 3.28
CA LEU A 262 -5.29 -1.36 1.85
C LEU A 262 -6.64 -0.70 1.48
N LEU A 263 -7.74 -1.15 2.09
CA LEU A 263 -9.06 -0.54 1.92
C LEU A 263 -9.10 0.91 2.44
N ILE A 264 -8.56 1.15 3.65
CA ILE A 264 -8.45 2.50 4.24
C ILE A 264 -7.64 3.41 3.31
N PHE A 265 -6.46 2.95 2.85
CA PHE A 265 -5.59 3.70 1.96
C PHE A 265 -6.32 4.13 0.68
N LEU A 266 -7.00 3.19 0.03
CA LEU A 266 -7.69 3.42 -1.23
C LEU A 266 -8.88 4.37 -1.06
N GLU A 267 -9.79 4.09 -0.13
CA GLU A 267 -11.01 4.87 0.07
C GLU A 267 -10.70 6.30 0.54
N SER A 268 -9.82 6.45 1.53
CA SER A 268 -9.44 7.78 2.04
C SER A 268 -8.65 8.58 1.00
N GLY A 269 -7.76 7.93 0.24
CA GLY A 269 -6.99 8.56 -0.82
C GLY A 269 -7.86 9.05 -1.98
N LEU A 270 -8.78 8.20 -2.46
CA LEU A 270 -9.71 8.57 -3.53
C LEU A 270 -10.72 9.63 -3.07
N ALA A 271 -11.18 9.59 -1.82
CA ALA A 271 -12.06 10.60 -1.25
C ALA A 271 -11.37 11.98 -1.20
N ALA A 272 -10.12 12.05 -0.73
CA ALA A 272 -9.36 13.30 -0.71
C ALA A 272 -9.24 13.92 -2.11
N ILE A 273 -8.90 13.11 -3.11
CA ILE A 273 -8.76 13.56 -4.50
C ILE A 273 -10.10 14.02 -5.06
N THR A 274 -11.16 13.23 -4.89
CA THR A 274 -12.48 13.54 -5.44
C THR A 274 -13.03 14.86 -4.90
N HIS A 275 -12.90 15.11 -3.59
CA HIS A 275 -13.36 16.36 -2.99
C HIS A 275 -12.53 17.57 -3.44
N LEU A 276 -11.22 17.40 -3.61
CA LEU A 276 -10.35 18.46 -4.10
C LEU A 276 -10.59 18.75 -5.59
N GLU A 277 -10.76 17.73 -6.43
CA GLU A 277 -11.13 17.88 -7.85
C GLU A 277 -12.49 18.56 -8.01
N TYR A 278 -13.47 18.19 -7.19
CA TYR A 278 -14.77 18.84 -7.17
C TYR A 278 -14.64 20.33 -6.82
N ALA A 279 -13.85 20.68 -5.80
CA ALA A 279 -13.62 22.08 -5.46
C ALA A 279 -12.89 22.86 -6.58
N MET A 280 -12.02 22.19 -7.35
CA MET A 280 -11.34 22.80 -8.51
C MET A 280 -12.27 23.08 -9.68
N SER A 281 -13.25 22.22 -9.93
CA SER A 281 -14.18 22.35 -11.06
C SER A 281 -15.25 23.42 -10.84
N LEU A 282 -15.45 23.88 -9.60
CA LEU A 282 -16.40 24.95 -9.28
C LEU A 282 -15.97 26.30 -9.92
N PRO A 283 -16.91 27.12 -10.39
CA PRO A 283 -16.65 28.50 -10.81
C PRO A 283 -16.10 29.36 -9.66
N GLU A 284 -15.28 30.36 -9.97
CA GLU A 284 -14.66 31.24 -8.95
C GLU A 284 -15.69 31.98 -8.06
N GLY A 285 -16.86 32.32 -8.61
CA GLY A 285 -17.96 32.93 -7.85
C GLY A 285 -18.54 31.98 -6.79
N SER A 286 -18.68 30.70 -7.12
CA SER A 286 -19.24 29.68 -6.22
C SER A 286 -18.29 29.26 -5.10
N LYS A 287 -16.97 29.47 -5.27
CA LYS A 287 -15.96 29.11 -4.25
C LYS A 287 -16.04 29.97 -3.00
N ASN A 288 -16.64 31.15 -3.10
CA ASN A 288 -16.81 32.10 -2.01
C ASN A 288 -18.25 32.14 -1.47
N ASP A 289 -19.16 31.36 -2.08
CA ASP A 289 -20.56 31.32 -1.67
C ASP A 289 -20.74 30.39 -0.46
N ILE A 290 -21.37 30.93 0.58
CA ILE A 290 -21.62 30.27 1.87
C ILE A 290 -22.47 29.01 1.68
N GLU A 291 -23.44 29.02 0.75
CA GLU A 291 -24.30 27.85 0.54
C GLU A 291 -23.52 26.67 -0.04
N TYR A 292 -22.69 26.92 -1.05
CA TYR A 292 -21.81 25.90 -1.63
C TYR A 292 -20.78 25.39 -0.61
N ILE A 293 -20.23 26.27 0.23
CA ILE A 293 -19.31 25.87 1.30
C ILE A 293 -20.02 24.94 2.30
N LYS A 294 -21.25 25.27 2.69
CA LYS A 294 -22.04 24.45 3.63
C LYS A 294 -22.39 23.08 3.03
N GLN A 295 -22.81 23.04 1.77
CA GLN A 295 -23.10 21.80 1.06
C GLN A 295 -21.85 20.92 0.94
N PHE A 296 -20.72 21.50 0.55
CA PHE A 296 -19.43 20.81 0.49
C PHE A 296 -19.06 20.21 1.85
N ASN A 297 -19.17 20.99 2.93
CA ASN A 297 -18.84 20.51 4.28
C ASN A 297 -19.74 19.35 4.72
N ASN A 298 -21.03 19.39 4.38
CA ASN A 298 -21.96 18.32 4.68
C ASN A 298 -21.61 17.03 3.93
N VAL A 299 -21.28 17.13 2.64
CA VAL A 299 -20.86 15.98 1.82
C VAL A 299 -19.56 15.37 2.35
N VAL A 300 -18.57 16.20 2.68
CA VAL A 300 -17.29 15.74 3.21
C VAL A 300 -17.46 15.06 4.58
N ASN A 301 -18.25 15.66 5.48
CA ASN A 301 -18.56 15.06 6.80
C ASN A 301 -19.31 13.74 6.67
N SER A 302 -20.29 13.68 5.78
CA SER A 302 -21.02 12.44 5.50
C SER A 302 -20.05 11.35 5.00
N ASN A 303 -19.14 11.68 4.09
CA ASN A 303 -18.15 10.73 3.58
C ASN A 303 -17.19 10.23 4.70
N LEU A 304 -16.78 11.10 5.63
CA LEU A 304 -15.98 10.67 6.80
C LEU A 304 -16.71 9.62 7.66
N ILE A 305 -18.02 9.80 7.87
CA ILE A 305 -18.84 8.83 8.61
C ILE A 305 -18.97 7.53 7.81
N HIS A 306 -19.26 7.63 6.51
CA HIS A 306 -19.36 6.46 5.62
C HIS A 306 -18.08 5.64 5.61
N LEU A 307 -16.92 6.29 5.58
CA LEU A 307 -15.62 5.62 5.65
C LEU A 307 -15.54 4.71 6.88
N VAL A 308 -15.81 5.25 8.08
CA VAL A 308 -15.76 4.48 9.34
C VAL A 308 -16.78 3.34 9.35
N VAL A 309 -18.02 3.62 8.94
CA VAL A 309 -19.10 2.63 8.95
C VAL A 309 -18.80 1.48 7.98
N ILE A 310 -18.40 1.78 6.74
CA ILE A 310 -18.14 0.77 5.72
C ILE A 310 -16.94 -0.08 6.14
N ILE A 311 -15.82 0.53 6.56
CA ILE A 311 -14.63 -0.24 6.97
C ILE A 311 -14.97 -1.14 8.16
N SER A 312 -15.68 -0.62 9.17
CA SER A 312 -16.07 -1.42 10.34
C SER A 312 -16.97 -2.59 9.96
N LEU A 313 -17.97 -2.35 9.11
CA LEU A 313 -18.90 -3.38 8.67
C LEU A 313 -18.19 -4.44 7.82
N THR A 314 -17.41 -4.03 6.83
CA THR A 314 -16.65 -4.95 5.97
C THR A 314 -15.68 -5.78 6.80
N SER A 315 -14.93 -5.17 7.71
CA SER A 315 -14.00 -5.89 8.60
C SER A 315 -14.73 -6.95 9.43
N PHE A 316 -15.86 -6.57 10.05
CA PHE A 316 -16.65 -7.48 10.87
C PHE A 316 -17.25 -8.63 10.06
N THR A 317 -17.82 -8.32 8.88
CA THR A 317 -18.37 -9.34 7.98
C THR A 317 -17.28 -10.31 7.50
N THR A 318 -16.07 -9.82 7.19
CA THR A 318 -14.95 -10.69 6.81
C THR A 318 -14.49 -11.57 7.97
N MET A 319 -14.46 -11.06 9.21
CA MET A 319 -14.15 -11.88 10.39
C MET A 319 -15.15 -13.02 10.55
N LEU A 320 -16.45 -12.74 10.43
CA LEU A 320 -17.49 -13.78 10.47
C LEU A 320 -17.35 -14.79 9.32
N ALA A 321 -17.05 -14.31 8.11
CA ALA A 321 -16.85 -15.18 6.95
C ALA A 321 -15.68 -16.17 7.15
N LEU A 322 -14.60 -15.72 7.80
CA LEU A 322 -13.42 -16.54 8.09
C LEU A 322 -13.62 -17.57 9.21
N GLN A 323 -14.73 -17.50 9.94
CA GLN A 323 -15.05 -18.42 11.03
C GLN A 323 -16.40 -19.13 10.84
N PHE A 324 -17.00 -18.96 9.66
CA PHE A 324 -18.34 -19.45 9.38
C PHE A 324 -18.45 -20.97 9.48
N ASP A 325 -17.34 -21.66 9.24
CA ASP A 325 -17.11 -23.07 9.44
C ASP A 325 -17.34 -23.51 10.89
N ASP A 326 -16.61 -22.93 11.84
CA ASP A 326 -16.76 -23.25 13.26
C ASP A 326 -18.17 -22.89 13.77
N LEU A 327 -18.75 -21.79 13.26
CA LEU A 327 -20.11 -21.37 13.59
C LEU A 327 -21.15 -22.39 13.12
N LEU A 328 -21.00 -22.95 11.91
CA LEU A 328 -21.89 -24.00 11.40
C LEU A 328 -21.78 -25.28 12.23
N VAL A 329 -20.56 -25.72 12.55
CA VAL A 329 -20.35 -26.90 13.39
C VAL A 329 -20.96 -26.69 14.79
N SER A 330 -20.76 -25.52 15.39
CA SER A 330 -21.37 -25.18 16.68
C SER A 330 -22.90 -25.16 16.62
N PHE A 331 -23.48 -24.57 15.57
CA PHE A 331 -24.93 -24.51 15.39
C PHE A 331 -25.56 -25.90 15.18
N VAL A 332 -24.95 -26.74 14.34
CA VAL A 332 -25.37 -28.13 14.14
C VAL A 332 -25.20 -28.94 15.43
N GLY A 333 -24.14 -28.68 16.20
CA GLY A 333 -23.91 -29.24 17.53
C GLY A 333 -24.98 -28.86 18.57
N ILE A 334 -25.52 -27.64 18.52
CA ILE A 334 -26.63 -27.21 19.39
C ILE A 334 -27.95 -27.88 18.97
N MET A 335 -28.10 -28.20 17.69
CA MET A 335 -29.26 -28.93 17.15
C MET A 335 -29.18 -30.45 17.40
N GLN A 336 -28.26 -30.92 18.24
CA GLN A 336 -28.03 -32.34 18.53
C GLN A 336 -29.30 -33.02 19.09
N GLY A 337 -29.78 -33.98 18.31
CA GLY A 337 -30.94 -34.82 18.61
C GLY A 337 -31.38 -35.73 17.45
N SER A 338 -30.84 -35.53 16.23
CA SER A 338 -31.18 -36.33 15.05
C SER A 338 -29.96 -37.00 14.41
N GLN A 339 -30.12 -38.19 13.85
CA GLN A 339 -29.07 -38.90 13.08
C GLN A 339 -28.54 -38.07 11.90
N TRP A 340 -29.37 -37.19 11.35
CA TRP A 340 -29.01 -36.23 10.32
C TRP A 340 -27.99 -35.19 10.82
N SER A 341 -28.16 -34.64 12.04
CA SER A 341 -27.21 -33.68 12.61
C SER A 341 -25.80 -34.26 12.82
N GLY A 342 -25.69 -35.55 13.17
CA GLY A 342 -24.40 -36.23 13.30
C GLY A 342 -23.70 -36.47 11.96
N GLN A 343 -24.44 -36.90 10.93
CA GLN A 343 -23.90 -37.09 9.57
C GLN A 343 -23.45 -35.77 8.93
N VAL A 344 -24.20 -34.69 9.16
CA VAL A 344 -23.83 -33.35 8.69
C VAL A 344 -22.60 -32.85 9.44
N GLN A 345 -22.48 -33.09 10.75
CA GLN A 345 -21.30 -32.72 11.53
C GLN A 345 -20.03 -33.44 11.05
N GLU A 346 -20.06 -34.77 10.89
CA GLU A 346 -18.90 -35.54 10.39
C GLU A 346 -18.55 -35.16 8.93
N SER A 347 -19.56 -34.97 8.07
CA SER A 347 -19.33 -34.53 6.69
C SER A 347 -18.78 -33.11 6.61
N LEU A 348 -19.19 -32.22 7.51
CA LEU A 348 -18.63 -30.88 7.62
C LEU A 348 -17.17 -31.00 8.06
N GLU A 349 -16.86 -31.65 9.19
CA GLU A 349 -15.49 -31.83 9.68
C GLU A 349 -14.53 -32.39 8.60
N LEU A 350 -14.98 -33.33 7.78
CA LEU A 350 -14.21 -33.90 6.66
C LEU A 350 -14.10 -32.99 5.41
N GLN A 351 -15.10 -32.18 5.11
CA GLN A 351 -15.01 -31.18 4.02
C GLN A 351 -14.19 -29.94 4.44
N MET A 352 -14.15 -29.64 5.74
CA MET A 352 -13.44 -28.46 6.27
C MET A 352 -11.95 -28.68 6.43
N THR A 353 -11.48 -29.94 6.34
CA THR A 353 -10.06 -30.26 6.11
C THR A 353 -9.50 -29.60 4.84
N TYR A 354 -10.36 -29.15 3.90
CA TYR A 354 -9.99 -28.44 2.67
C TYR A 354 -10.23 -26.90 2.68
N GLY A 355 -10.52 -26.30 3.84
CA GLY A 355 -10.03 -24.95 4.13
C GLY A 355 -11.03 -23.78 4.19
N LYS A 356 -10.55 -22.71 4.83
CA LYS A 356 -11.25 -21.43 5.10
C LYS A 356 -11.78 -20.70 3.85
N VAL A 357 -11.23 -20.96 2.67
CA VAL A 357 -11.68 -20.37 1.41
C VAL A 357 -13.07 -20.88 1.01
N ILE A 358 -13.34 -22.16 1.27
CA ILE A 358 -14.65 -22.78 1.04
C ILE A 358 -15.67 -22.22 2.04
N SER A 359 -15.27 -22.06 3.31
CA SER A 359 -16.06 -21.42 4.37
C SER A 359 -16.50 -19.99 3.99
N ALA A 360 -15.56 -19.15 3.54
CA ALA A 360 -15.86 -17.79 3.09
C ALA A 360 -16.79 -17.76 1.85
N SER A 361 -16.60 -18.70 0.91
CA SER A 361 -17.45 -18.81 -0.29
C SER A 361 -18.88 -19.26 0.07
N LEU A 362 -19.02 -20.20 1.01
CA LEU A 362 -20.31 -20.69 1.49
C LEU A 362 -21.04 -19.61 2.30
N PHE A 363 -20.31 -18.84 3.11
CA PHE A 363 -20.84 -17.66 3.77
C PHE A 363 -21.39 -16.63 2.77
N MET A 364 -20.64 -16.32 1.70
CA MET A 364 -21.09 -15.38 0.66
C MET A 364 -22.35 -15.88 -0.05
N LEU A 365 -22.47 -17.19 -0.30
CA LEU A 365 -23.68 -17.80 -0.84
C LEU A 365 -24.87 -17.63 0.12
N VAL A 366 -24.67 -17.89 1.41
CA VAL A 366 -25.70 -17.72 2.45
C VAL A 366 -26.15 -16.26 2.56
N VAL A 367 -25.22 -15.30 2.59
CA VAL A 367 -25.54 -13.87 2.60
C VAL A 367 -26.26 -13.44 1.32
N ALA A 368 -25.83 -13.93 0.15
CA ALA A 368 -26.52 -13.67 -1.10
C ALA A 368 -27.95 -14.26 -1.11
N GLY A 369 -28.14 -15.44 -0.52
CA GLY A 369 -29.45 -16.06 -0.30
C GLY A 369 -30.34 -15.26 0.65
N MET A 370 -29.76 -14.70 1.72
CA MET A 370 -30.49 -13.83 2.67
C MET A 370 -31.09 -12.59 2.00
N ARG A 371 -30.58 -12.14 0.85
CA ARG A 371 -31.22 -11.06 0.06
C ARG A 371 -32.66 -11.38 -0.31
N TYR A 372 -32.96 -12.66 -0.57
CA TYR A 372 -34.29 -13.10 -1.00
C TYR A 372 -35.21 -13.45 0.18
N ILE A 373 -34.64 -13.75 1.34
CA ILE A 373 -35.38 -14.19 2.53
C ILE A 373 -35.68 -13.00 3.45
N ILE A 374 -34.70 -12.11 3.65
CA ILE A 374 -34.82 -10.99 4.58
C ILE A 374 -35.36 -9.77 3.82
N PRO A 375 -36.47 -9.15 4.28
CA PRO A 375 -37.03 -7.95 3.64
C PRO A 375 -36.20 -6.71 4.02
N TRP A 376 -35.00 -6.60 3.46
CA TRP A 376 -34.03 -5.53 3.73
C TRP A 376 -34.63 -4.13 3.64
N GLN A 377 -35.50 -3.91 2.66
CA GLN A 377 -36.22 -2.63 2.46
C GLN A 377 -37.03 -2.22 3.70
N ARG A 378 -37.67 -3.17 4.41
CA ARG A 378 -38.41 -2.87 5.64
C ARG A 378 -37.47 -2.53 6.79
N ILE A 379 -36.39 -3.29 6.94
CA ILE A 379 -35.42 -3.09 8.03
C ILE A 379 -34.75 -1.71 7.90
N PHE A 380 -34.29 -1.35 6.70
CA PHE A 380 -33.72 -0.03 6.46
C PHE A 380 -34.73 1.10 6.67
N GLY A 381 -36.00 0.91 6.26
CA GLY A 381 -37.07 1.87 6.56
C GLY A 381 -37.30 2.09 8.06
N TYR A 382 -37.22 1.04 8.89
CA TYR A 382 -37.30 1.20 10.35
C TYR A 382 -36.09 1.95 10.93
N ILE A 383 -34.89 1.70 10.41
CA ILE A 383 -33.66 2.37 10.85
C ILE A 383 -33.71 3.86 10.49
N GLU A 384 -34.10 4.21 9.26
CA GLU A 384 -34.24 5.61 8.83
C GLU A 384 -35.27 6.37 9.67
N MET A 385 -36.40 5.73 10.00
CA MET A 385 -37.43 6.35 10.82
C MET A 385 -36.93 6.64 12.25
N ASN A 386 -36.15 5.73 12.84
CA ASN A 386 -35.55 5.94 14.16
C ASN A 386 -34.42 6.99 14.15
N ILE A 387 -33.61 7.03 13.10
CA ILE A 387 -32.55 8.05 12.97
C ILE A 387 -33.15 9.44 12.81
N ASN A 388 -34.25 9.59 12.06
CA ASN A 388 -34.95 10.87 11.93
C ASN A 388 -35.55 11.33 13.26
N ASN A 389 -36.10 10.42 14.07
CA ASN A 389 -36.61 10.73 15.40
C ASN A 389 -35.53 11.13 16.42
N LEU A 390 -34.27 10.73 16.21
CA LEU A 390 -33.14 11.15 17.05
C LEU A 390 -32.56 12.52 16.64
N ARG A 391 -32.95 13.02 15.46
CA ARG A 391 -32.46 14.27 14.87
C ARG A 391 -33.46 15.43 15.02
N SER A 392 -34.73 15.14 15.27
CA SER A 392 -35.76 16.07 15.74
C SER A 392 -35.68 16.25 17.25
#